data_AF-A0AB33CLN0-F1
#
_entry.id   AF-A0AB33CLN0-F1
#
_cell.length_a   1.000
_cell.length_b   1.000
_cell.length_c   1.000
_cell.angle_alpha   90.00
_cell.angle_beta   90.00
_cell.angle_gamma   90.00
#
_symmetry.space_group_name_H-M   'P 1'
#
loop_
_entity.id
_entity.type
_entity.pdbx_description
1 polymer ?
#
loop_
_entity_poly.entity_id
_entity_poly.type
_entity_poly.pdbx_seq_one_letter_code
_entity_poly.pdbx_strand_id
1 'polypeptide(L)'
;MAWARQTYDALADAFGYLGRPSYTLLIRALDIPSFETGTARLGGGGALITVGGVFSEGYGVEAFHSLLVHEMAHQWTGQLTSGVEPWFAEGFNVFAESTVPCRASVMPWSACAARINTQLGDLYRSEGRRWSLQHINSAGFDQESVRRVPYARGLVYFAGVDAQLRQRSAGRRGLLMAMRPLFAARQAGGRFEQQDWEAFVARELGPQAVQTFRAVVIDGSEDAAMPEDLFGPQLRRVAHRWSTPQGDIDGYRWESVPQP
;
A
#
# COMPACT_ATOMS: atom_id res chain seq x y z
N MET A 1 22.30 7.20 0.95
CA MET A 1 22.07 6.90 -0.47
C MET A 1 22.10 5.41 -0.82
N ALA A 2 23.00 4.58 -0.25
CA ALA A 2 23.05 3.14 -0.57
C ALA A 2 21.73 2.39 -0.28
N TRP A 3 21.13 2.61 0.89
CA TRP A 3 19.82 2.04 1.25
C TRP A 3 18.73 2.43 0.23
N ALA A 4 18.60 3.71 -0.10
CA ALA A 4 17.61 4.19 -1.06
C ALA A 4 17.76 3.53 -2.43
N ARG A 5 19.00 3.30 -2.87
CA ARG A 5 19.27 2.58 -4.12
C ARG A 5 18.87 1.10 -4.04
N GLN A 6 19.19 0.41 -2.95
CA GLN A 6 18.77 -0.98 -2.75
C GLN A 6 17.24 -1.11 -2.73
N THR A 7 16.55 -0.19 -2.06
CA THR A 7 15.09 -0.10 -2.07
C THR A 7 14.55 0.11 -3.48
N TYR A 8 15.12 1.06 -4.23
CA TYR A 8 14.74 1.34 -5.60
C TYR A 8 14.93 0.11 -6.51
N ASP A 9 16.07 -0.58 -6.40
CA ASP A 9 16.35 -1.80 -7.16
C ASP A 9 15.37 -2.93 -6.79
N ALA A 10 15.04 -3.09 -5.51
CA ALA A 10 14.05 -4.06 -5.03
C ALA A 10 12.64 -3.79 -5.59
N LEU A 11 12.21 -2.52 -5.61
CA LEU A 11 10.95 -2.12 -6.24
C LEU A 11 10.97 -2.41 -7.74
N ALA A 12 12.04 -2.01 -8.43
CA ALA A 12 12.20 -2.26 -9.86
C ALA A 12 12.11 -3.74 -10.22
N ASP A 13 12.76 -4.62 -9.45
CA ASP A 13 12.74 -6.07 -9.68
C ASP A 13 11.38 -6.69 -9.35
N ALA A 14 10.73 -6.22 -8.27
CA ALA A 14 9.41 -6.70 -7.87
C ALA A 14 8.36 -6.39 -8.96
N PHE A 15 8.29 -5.14 -9.42
CA PHE A 15 7.39 -4.73 -10.50
C PHE A 15 7.80 -5.31 -11.84
N GLY A 16 9.07 -5.23 -12.23
CA GLY A 16 9.66 -5.96 -13.36
C GLY A 16 9.13 -5.65 -14.76
N TYR A 17 8.24 -4.66 -14.93
CA TYR A 17 7.67 -4.31 -16.25
C TYR A 17 8.32 -3.07 -16.88
N LEU A 18 8.88 -2.16 -16.06
CA LEU A 18 9.44 -0.88 -16.50
C LEU A 18 10.97 -0.84 -16.43
N GLY A 19 11.61 -1.89 -15.92
CA GLY A 19 13.03 -1.88 -15.59
C GLY A 19 13.34 -0.85 -14.50
N ARG A 20 14.45 -0.11 -14.67
CA ARG A 20 15.02 0.84 -13.71
C ARG A 20 15.16 2.25 -14.32
N PRO A 21 14.05 2.95 -14.63
CA PRO A 21 14.11 4.31 -15.17
C PRO A 21 14.81 5.27 -14.20
N SER A 22 15.37 6.38 -14.70
CA SER A 22 15.94 7.39 -13.80
C SER A 22 14.87 7.92 -12.83
N TYR A 23 15.27 8.11 -11.57
CA TYR A 23 14.39 8.63 -10.51
C TYR A 23 15.02 9.86 -9.86
N THR A 24 14.28 10.97 -9.85
CA THR A 24 14.71 12.24 -9.27
C THR A 24 13.98 12.48 -7.95
N LEU A 25 14.75 12.59 -6.87
CA LEU A 25 14.23 12.99 -5.57
C LEU A 25 14.55 14.46 -5.34
N LEU A 26 13.51 15.28 -5.17
CA LEU A 26 13.62 16.65 -4.70
C LEU A 26 13.26 16.68 -3.22
N ILE A 27 14.10 17.29 -2.39
CA ILE A 27 13.84 17.47 -0.96
C ILE A 27 13.69 18.96 -0.69
N ARG A 28 12.53 19.37 -0.21
CA ARG A 28 12.26 20.71 0.30
C ARG A 28 12.35 20.68 1.83
N ALA A 29 13.37 21.30 2.38
CA ALA A 29 13.49 21.50 3.82
C ALA A 29 12.84 22.82 4.23
N LEU A 30 12.02 22.80 5.27
CA LEU A 30 11.37 23.97 5.86
C LEU A 30 11.85 24.17 7.30
N ASP A 31 11.98 25.42 7.74
CA ASP A 31 12.37 25.76 9.12
C ASP A 31 11.17 25.68 10.09
N ILE A 32 10.57 24.49 10.16
CA ILE A 32 9.42 24.13 10.98
C ILE A 32 9.58 22.68 11.47
N PRO A 33 8.83 22.23 12.51
CA PRO A 33 8.76 20.82 12.86
C PRO A 33 8.27 19.96 11.69
N SER A 34 8.89 18.81 11.49
CA SER A 34 8.61 17.93 10.34
C SER A 34 7.24 17.30 10.45
N PHE A 35 6.42 17.53 9.44
CA PHE A 35 5.31 16.68 9.03
C PHE A 35 5.71 16.20 7.63
N GLU A 36 6.20 14.96 7.55
CA GLU A 36 6.75 14.44 6.31
C GLU A 36 5.60 14.27 5.31
N THR A 37 5.63 15.05 4.23
CA THR A 37 4.67 14.92 3.14
C THR A 37 5.43 14.72 1.85
N GLY A 38 4.91 13.83 1.02
CA GLY A 38 5.48 13.51 -0.28
C GLY A 38 4.46 13.76 -1.39
N THR A 39 4.98 13.99 -2.58
CA THR A 39 4.18 14.00 -3.79
C THR A 39 5.01 13.39 -4.90
N ALA A 40 4.63 12.17 -5.29
CA ALA A 40 5.18 11.51 -6.45
C ALA A 40 4.56 12.02 -7.73
N ARG A 41 5.38 12.07 -8.78
CA ARG A 41 4.87 12.10 -10.14
C ARG A 41 4.49 10.68 -10.53
N LEU A 42 3.19 10.37 -10.53
CA LEU A 42 2.66 9.05 -10.91
C LEU A 42 3.19 8.65 -12.30
N GLY A 43 3.92 7.54 -12.37
CA GLY A 43 4.56 7.06 -13.60
C GLY A 43 5.60 8.02 -14.22
N GLY A 44 6.17 8.96 -13.44
CA GLY A 44 6.86 10.14 -13.98
C GLY A 44 8.30 10.40 -13.56
N GLY A 45 8.98 9.46 -12.91
CA GLY A 45 10.43 9.50 -12.71
C GLY A 45 10.91 10.36 -11.54
N GLY A 46 10.07 10.62 -10.54
CA GLY A 46 10.51 11.37 -9.36
C GLY A 46 9.43 11.76 -8.36
N ALA A 47 9.86 12.34 -7.26
CA ALA A 47 9.01 12.86 -6.20
C ALA A 47 9.61 14.10 -5.53
N LEU A 48 8.73 14.91 -4.95
CA LEU A 48 9.07 15.98 -4.02
C LEU A 48 8.71 15.53 -2.61
N ILE A 49 9.68 15.49 -1.71
CA ILE A 49 9.45 15.28 -0.28
C ILE A 49 9.68 16.60 0.44
N THR A 50 8.74 16.97 1.32
CA THR A 50 8.89 18.10 2.24
C THR A 50 9.23 17.57 3.63
N VAL A 51 10.31 18.08 4.21
CA VAL A 51 10.74 17.76 5.58
C VAL A 51 10.90 19.04 6.40
N GLY A 52 10.69 18.94 7.70
CA GLY A 52 11.04 19.99 8.65
C GLY A 52 12.52 19.97 9.05
N GLY A 53 12.99 21.06 9.67
CA GLY A 53 14.35 21.19 10.21
C GLY A 53 14.60 20.34 11.46
N VAL A 54 13.53 19.90 12.13
CA VAL A 54 13.54 18.97 13.27
C VAL A 54 12.40 17.98 13.12
N PHE A 55 12.61 16.70 13.44
CA PHE A 55 11.51 15.73 13.45
C PHE A 55 10.55 16.01 14.60
N SER A 56 9.24 16.07 14.29
CA SER A 56 8.20 16.10 15.33
C SER A 56 8.16 14.78 16.10
N GLU A 57 7.55 14.78 17.28
CA GLU A 57 7.33 13.55 18.05
C GLU A 57 6.59 12.51 17.20
N GLY A 58 7.11 11.28 17.16
CA GLY A 58 6.58 10.19 16.32
C GLY A 58 7.09 10.18 14.87
N TYR A 59 7.85 11.19 14.45
CA TYR A 59 8.52 11.25 13.14
C TYR A 59 10.03 11.06 13.32
N GLY A 60 10.68 10.47 12.31
CA GLY A 60 12.10 10.12 12.39
C GLY A 60 12.56 9.41 11.13
N VAL A 61 13.80 8.92 11.14
CA VAL A 61 14.44 8.30 9.96
C VAL A 61 13.59 7.16 9.36
N GLU A 62 12.94 6.35 10.19
CA GLU A 62 12.08 5.26 9.71
C GLU A 62 10.79 5.76 9.04
N ALA A 63 10.22 6.86 9.54
CA ALA A 63 9.06 7.49 8.91
C ALA A 63 9.46 8.09 7.55
N PHE A 64 10.61 8.76 7.48
CA PHE A 64 11.17 9.28 6.24
C PHE A 64 11.48 8.16 5.24
N HIS A 65 12.05 7.04 5.70
CA HIS A 65 12.26 5.86 4.86
C HIS A 65 10.94 5.30 4.32
N SER A 66 9.89 5.24 5.15
CA SER A 66 8.53 4.87 4.71
C SER A 66 8.05 5.75 3.59
N LEU A 67 8.06 7.07 3.81
CA LEU A 67 7.64 8.03 2.82
C LEU A 67 8.47 7.91 1.53
N LEU A 68 9.79 7.78 1.63
CA LEU A 68 10.63 7.61 0.46
C LEU A 68 10.31 6.34 -0.33
N VAL A 69 10.07 5.21 0.33
CA VAL A 69 9.64 3.96 -0.35
C VAL A 69 8.29 4.17 -1.03
N HIS A 70 7.34 4.80 -0.33
CA HIS A 70 6.01 5.13 -0.84
C HIS A 70 6.10 5.95 -2.13
N GLU A 71 6.81 7.07 -2.09
CA GLU A 71 6.97 7.96 -3.23
C GLU A 71 7.77 7.32 -4.37
N MET A 72 8.71 6.42 -4.08
CA MET A 72 9.43 5.65 -5.10
C MET A 72 8.52 4.63 -5.79
N ALA A 73 7.68 3.93 -5.04
CA ALA A 73 6.82 2.88 -5.56
C ALA A 73 5.79 3.41 -6.57
N HIS A 74 5.39 4.68 -6.45
CA HIS A 74 4.55 5.38 -7.44
C HIS A 74 5.13 5.44 -8.85
N GLN A 75 6.44 5.24 -9.01
CA GLN A 75 7.07 5.08 -10.31
C GLN A 75 6.46 3.91 -11.11
N TRP A 76 6.01 2.85 -10.43
CA TRP A 76 5.51 1.64 -11.06
C TRP A 76 4.02 1.38 -10.82
N THR A 77 3.44 1.82 -9.70
CA THR A 77 2.00 1.60 -9.45
C THR A 77 1.12 2.36 -10.42
N GLY A 78 1.43 3.63 -10.68
CA GLY A 78 0.66 4.51 -11.55
C GLY A 78 -0.79 4.66 -11.07
N GLN A 79 -1.72 4.78 -12.02
CA GLN A 79 -3.14 5.01 -11.77
C GLN A 79 -4.02 4.30 -12.82
N LEU A 80 -5.34 4.40 -12.64
CA LEU A 80 -6.29 4.01 -13.68
C LEU A 80 -6.31 5.07 -14.79
N THR A 81 -6.71 4.68 -15.99
CA THR A 81 -6.72 5.60 -17.14
C THR A 81 -7.77 6.69 -17.00
N SER A 82 -8.92 6.39 -16.39
CA SER A 82 -9.98 7.36 -16.08
C SER A 82 -9.61 8.40 -15.02
N GLY A 83 -8.56 8.16 -14.22
CA GLY A 83 -8.09 9.11 -13.21
C GLY A 83 -7.40 8.45 -12.01
N VAL A 84 -7.06 9.29 -11.04
CA VAL A 84 -6.54 8.84 -9.74
C VAL A 84 -7.70 8.26 -8.94
N GLU A 85 -7.69 6.94 -8.78
CA GLU A 85 -8.56 6.23 -7.84
C GLU A 85 -7.73 5.86 -6.61
N PRO A 86 -7.95 6.48 -5.42
CA PRO A 86 -7.09 6.30 -4.25
C PRO A 86 -6.96 4.84 -3.80
N TRP A 87 -8.01 4.02 -3.93
CA TRP A 87 -7.92 2.61 -3.57
C TRP A 87 -6.87 1.87 -4.39
N PHE A 88 -6.66 2.25 -5.65
CA PHE A 88 -5.66 1.64 -6.51
C PHE A 88 -4.33 2.37 -6.41
N ALA A 89 -4.30 3.67 -6.70
CA ALA A 89 -3.07 4.46 -6.77
C ALA A 89 -2.33 4.48 -5.43
N GLU A 90 -3.06 4.56 -4.32
CA GLU A 90 -2.48 4.62 -2.97
C GLU A 90 -2.52 3.26 -2.29
N GLY A 91 -3.67 2.59 -2.31
CA GLY A 91 -3.81 1.28 -1.67
C GLY A 91 -2.85 0.21 -2.21
N PHE A 92 -2.65 0.15 -3.53
CA PHE A 92 -1.70 -0.79 -4.15
C PHE A 92 -0.26 -0.36 -3.85
N ASN A 93 -0.02 0.96 -3.77
CA ASN A 93 1.27 1.52 -3.44
C ASN A 93 1.69 1.19 -2.01
N VAL A 94 0.79 1.34 -1.04
CA VAL A 94 1.03 0.94 0.36
C VAL A 94 1.26 -0.57 0.47
N PHE A 95 0.58 -1.40 -0.33
CA PHE A 95 0.88 -2.83 -0.41
C PHE A 95 2.31 -3.10 -0.88
N ALA A 96 2.77 -2.44 -1.95
CA ALA A 96 4.14 -2.58 -2.44
C ALA A 96 5.16 -2.05 -1.41
N GLU A 97 4.91 -0.86 -0.86
CA GLU A 97 5.71 -0.21 0.18
C GLU A 97 5.89 -1.10 1.42
N SER A 98 4.80 -1.77 1.84
CA SER A 98 4.78 -2.58 3.07
C SER A 98 5.36 -3.97 2.90
N THR A 99 5.50 -4.47 1.68
CA THR A 99 5.91 -5.87 1.45
C THR A 99 7.20 -6.04 0.66
N VAL A 100 7.51 -5.16 -0.28
CA VAL A 100 8.68 -5.32 -1.16
C VAL A 100 10.00 -5.20 -0.41
N PRO A 101 10.26 -4.15 0.41
CA PRO A 101 11.55 -3.99 1.08
C PRO A 101 11.91 -5.17 2.00
N CYS A 102 10.92 -5.75 2.68
CA CYS A 102 11.11 -6.87 3.60
C CYS A 102 11.40 -8.17 2.85
N ARG A 103 10.65 -8.43 1.77
CA ARG A 103 10.86 -9.60 0.90
C ARG A 103 12.21 -9.57 0.21
N ALA A 104 12.73 -8.37 -0.06
CA ALA A 104 14.07 -8.16 -0.60
C ALA A 104 15.17 -8.04 0.47
N SER A 105 14.83 -8.23 1.76
CA SER A 105 15.76 -8.08 2.90
C SER A 105 16.45 -6.72 3.01
N VAL A 106 15.87 -5.67 2.39
CA VAL A 106 16.30 -4.28 2.52
C VAL A 106 15.83 -3.69 3.86
N MET A 107 14.72 -4.21 4.40
CA MET A 107 14.19 -3.88 5.72
C MET A 107 13.96 -5.14 6.55
N PRO A 108 14.17 -5.09 7.87
CA PRO A 108 13.79 -6.19 8.76
C PRO A 108 12.27 -6.32 8.83
N TRP A 109 11.78 -7.54 9.01
CA TRP A 109 10.34 -7.82 9.12
C TRP A 109 9.66 -7.10 10.28
N SER A 110 10.38 -6.76 11.36
CA SER A 110 9.85 -5.96 12.46
C SER A 110 9.48 -4.54 12.04
N ALA A 111 10.29 -3.89 11.21
CA ALA A 111 9.99 -2.57 10.67
C ALA A 111 8.78 -2.61 9.72
N CYS A 112 8.65 -3.69 8.95
CA CYS A 112 7.49 -3.90 8.08
C CYS A 112 6.21 -4.17 8.85
N ALA A 113 6.28 -4.96 9.93
CA ALA A 113 5.17 -5.16 10.84
C ALA A 113 4.70 -3.84 11.46
N ALA A 114 5.64 -2.98 11.88
CA ALA A 114 5.33 -1.65 12.39
C ALA A 114 4.60 -0.79 11.35
N ARG A 115 5.07 -0.76 10.09
CA ARG A 115 4.42 -0.04 8.99
C ARG A 115 3.01 -0.55 8.71
N ILE A 116 2.83 -1.87 8.62
CA ILE A 116 1.52 -2.51 8.45
C ILE A 116 0.58 -2.09 9.60
N ASN A 117 1.07 -2.11 10.84
CA ASN A 117 0.29 -1.74 12.01
C ASN A 117 -0.09 -0.24 12.05
N THR A 118 0.75 0.65 11.52
CA THR A 118 0.38 2.06 11.34
C THR A 118 -0.85 2.18 10.43
N GLN A 119 -0.81 1.52 9.27
CA GLN A 119 -1.93 1.53 8.31
C GLN A 119 -3.19 0.92 8.92
N LEU A 120 -3.07 -0.21 9.62
CA LEU A 120 -4.21 -0.82 10.30
C LEU A 120 -4.77 0.07 11.40
N GLY A 121 -3.90 0.79 12.12
CA GLY A 121 -4.31 1.79 13.09
C GLY A 121 -5.13 2.91 12.47
N ASP A 122 -4.70 3.42 11.31
CA ASP A 122 -5.45 4.43 10.54
C ASP A 122 -6.80 3.87 10.10
N LEU A 123 -6.85 2.63 9.62
CA LEU A 123 -8.10 1.98 9.20
C LEU A 123 -9.06 1.79 10.37
N TYR A 124 -8.59 1.15 11.46
CA TYR A 124 -9.43 0.78 12.60
C TYR A 124 -9.96 2.01 13.36
N ARG A 125 -9.16 3.08 13.47
CA ARG A 125 -9.59 4.30 14.16
C ARG A 125 -10.41 5.26 13.30
N SER A 126 -10.47 5.05 11.99
CA SER A 126 -11.20 5.94 11.10
C SER A 126 -12.71 5.74 11.22
N GLU A 127 -13.44 6.84 11.40
CA GLU A 127 -14.90 6.87 11.30
C GLU A 127 -15.40 6.48 9.90
N GLY A 128 -14.56 6.66 8.88
CA GLY A 128 -14.82 6.29 7.49
C GLY A 128 -14.54 4.82 7.17
N ARG A 129 -14.15 3.99 8.14
CA ARG A 129 -13.73 2.59 7.91
C ARG A 129 -14.73 1.77 7.11
N ARG A 130 -16.04 2.02 7.26
CA ARG A 130 -17.13 1.34 6.56
C ARG A 130 -17.88 2.22 5.56
N TRP A 131 -17.30 3.35 5.17
CA TRP A 131 -17.88 4.18 4.13
C TRP A 131 -17.55 3.59 2.75
N SER A 132 -18.44 3.83 1.80
CA SER A 132 -18.18 3.55 0.39
C SER A 132 -17.05 4.44 -0.12
N LEU A 133 -16.37 3.98 -1.17
CA LEU A 133 -15.33 4.75 -1.83
C LEU A 133 -15.86 6.11 -2.32
N GLN A 134 -17.08 6.15 -2.85
CA GLN A 134 -17.72 7.40 -3.28
C GLN A 134 -17.84 8.40 -2.13
N HIS A 135 -18.25 7.94 -0.95
CA HIS A 135 -18.40 8.82 0.22
C HIS A 135 -17.03 9.25 0.75
N ILE A 136 -16.05 8.35 0.80
CA ILE A 136 -14.67 8.68 1.17
C ILE A 136 -14.08 9.74 0.24
N ASN A 137 -14.32 9.64 -1.07
CA ASN A 137 -13.82 10.60 -2.07
C ASN A 137 -14.44 12.00 -1.92
N SER A 138 -15.56 12.12 -1.18
CA SER A 138 -16.18 13.41 -0.86
C SER A 138 -15.65 14.04 0.43
N ALA A 139 -14.78 13.35 1.18
CA ALA A 139 -14.24 13.84 2.43
C ALA A 139 -13.33 15.07 2.23
N GLY A 140 -13.59 16.11 3.02
CA GLY A 140 -12.78 17.33 3.06
C GLY A 140 -11.39 17.09 3.69
N PHE A 141 -10.52 18.09 3.60
CA PHE A 141 -9.18 18.05 4.20
C PHE A 141 -9.20 18.01 5.74
N ASP A 142 -10.32 18.38 6.36
CA ASP A 142 -10.57 18.28 7.80
C ASP A 142 -10.79 16.82 8.26
N GLN A 143 -11.13 15.92 7.34
CA GLN A 143 -11.39 14.49 7.60
C GLN A 143 -10.21 13.61 7.15
N GLU A 144 -9.00 13.94 7.60
CA GLU A 144 -7.78 13.22 7.20
C GLU A 144 -7.81 11.72 7.52
N SER A 145 -8.43 11.31 8.64
CA SER A 145 -8.62 9.90 8.98
C SER A 145 -9.48 9.16 7.95
N VAL A 146 -10.46 9.82 7.34
CA VAL A 146 -11.31 9.25 6.28
C VAL A 146 -10.51 9.16 4.98
N ARG A 147 -9.74 10.21 4.64
CA ARG A 147 -8.91 10.26 3.43
C ARG A 147 -7.83 9.17 3.39
N ARG A 148 -7.40 8.67 4.55
CA ARG A 148 -6.44 7.55 4.67
C ARG A 148 -7.05 6.16 4.54
N VAL A 149 -8.38 6.04 4.57
CA VAL A 149 -9.04 4.74 4.48
C VAL A 149 -8.66 3.97 3.19
N PRO A 150 -8.59 4.57 1.99
CA PRO A 150 -8.22 3.84 0.78
C PRO A 150 -6.80 3.26 0.81
N TYR A 151 -5.88 3.88 1.54
CA TYR A 151 -4.49 3.44 1.70
C TYR A 151 -4.46 2.12 2.48
N ALA A 152 -5.00 2.16 3.70
CA ALA A 152 -4.97 1.03 4.60
C ALA A 152 -5.95 -0.09 4.20
N ARG A 153 -7.14 0.27 3.72
CA ARG A 153 -8.09 -0.72 3.18
C ARG A 153 -7.53 -1.41 1.94
N GLY A 154 -6.89 -0.63 1.07
CA GLY A 154 -6.20 -1.15 -0.11
C GLY A 154 -5.05 -2.09 0.25
N LEU A 155 -4.21 -1.73 1.22
CA LEU A 155 -3.14 -2.61 1.73
C LEU A 155 -3.67 -4.00 2.07
N VAL A 156 -4.72 -4.08 2.90
CA VAL A 156 -5.28 -5.35 3.36
C VAL A 156 -5.92 -6.11 2.20
N TYR A 157 -6.68 -5.42 1.35
CA TYR A 157 -7.31 -6.02 0.18
C TYR A 157 -6.27 -6.63 -0.79
N PHE A 158 -5.25 -5.87 -1.19
CA PHE A 158 -4.23 -6.35 -2.12
C PHE A 158 -3.32 -7.41 -1.51
N ALA A 159 -3.04 -7.34 -0.20
CA ALA A 159 -2.37 -8.43 0.50
C ALA A 159 -3.20 -9.72 0.45
N GLY A 160 -4.52 -9.63 0.58
CA GLY A 160 -5.44 -10.76 0.45
C GLY A 160 -5.43 -11.36 -0.96
N VAL A 161 -5.36 -10.54 -2.00
CA VAL A 161 -5.21 -10.99 -3.39
C VAL A 161 -3.84 -11.65 -3.60
N ASP A 162 -2.76 -11.05 -3.09
CA ASP A 162 -1.39 -11.61 -3.17
C ASP A 162 -1.29 -12.98 -2.47
N ALA A 163 -1.86 -13.11 -1.26
CA ALA A 163 -1.88 -14.36 -0.50
C ALA A 163 -2.59 -15.48 -1.27
N GLN A 164 -3.78 -15.20 -1.83
CA GLN A 164 -4.53 -16.18 -2.63
C GLN A 164 -3.80 -16.58 -3.92
N LEU A 165 -3.17 -15.63 -4.62
CA LEU A 165 -2.36 -15.92 -5.81
C LEU A 165 -1.14 -16.80 -5.47
N ARG A 166 -0.47 -16.50 -4.35
CA ARG A 166 0.64 -17.30 -3.85
C ARG A 166 0.17 -18.71 -3.49
N GLN A 167 -0.94 -18.84 -2.78
CA GLN A 167 -1.51 -20.15 -2.43
C GLN A 167 -1.79 -21.00 -3.68
N ARG A 168 -2.48 -20.44 -4.68
CA ARG A 168 -2.79 -21.13 -5.95
C ARG A 168 -1.55 -21.51 -6.76
N SER A 169 -0.46 -20.76 -6.62
CA SER A 169 0.78 -20.97 -7.37
C SER A 169 1.87 -21.72 -6.59
N ALA A 170 1.58 -22.18 -5.36
CA ALA A 170 2.55 -22.72 -4.43
C ALA A 170 3.74 -21.76 -4.19
N GLY A 171 3.43 -20.47 -4.00
CA GLY A 171 4.37 -19.40 -3.70
C GLY A 171 5.08 -18.78 -4.91
N ARG A 172 4.96 -19.38 -6.11
CA ARG A 172 5.73 -18.97 -7.30
C ARG A 172 5.29 -17.65 -7.92
N ARG A 173 4.02 -17.26 -7.77
CA ARG A 173 3.44 -16.07 -8.40
C ARG A 173 2.60 -15.28 -7.40
N GLY A 174 3.06 -14.08 -7.07
CA GLY A 174 2.30 -13.09 -6.29
C GLY A 174 1.65 -12.01 -7.18
N LEU A 175 0.98 -11.05 -6.54
CA LEU A 175 0.21 -10.00 -7.20
C LEU A 175 1.06 -9.11 -8.11
N LEU A 176 2.21 -8.61 -7.65
CA LEU A 176 3.08 -7.74 -8.47
C LEU A 176 3.52 -8.43 -9.77
N MET A 177 3.86 -9.72 -9.70
CA MET A 177 4.20 -10.52 -10.88
C MET A 177 2.99 -10.74 -11.78
N ALA A 178 1.83 -11.04 -11.19
CA ALA A 178 0.60 -11.28 -11.93
C ALA A 178 0.10 -10.03 -12.68
N MET A 179 0.36 -8.83 -12.15
CA MET A 179 -0.04 -7.54 -12.74
C MET A 179 0.88 -7.06 -13.87
N ARG A 180 2.08 -7.66 -14.04
CA ARG A 180 3.05 -7.24 -15.06
C ARG A 180 2.46 -7.04 -16.46
N PRO A 181 1.61 -7.94 -17.00
CA PRO A 181 1.03 -7.75 -18.32
C PRO A 181 0.12 -6.53 -18.40
N LEU A 182 -0.69 -6.26 -17.37
CA LEU A 182 -1.58 -5.09 -17.33
C LEU A 182 -0.76 -3.80 -17.24
N PHE A 183 0.28 -3.78 -16.42
CA PHE A 183 1.17 -2.62 -16.32
C PHE A 183 1.97 -2.35 -17.59
N ALA A 184 2.48 -3.39 -18.24
CA ALA A 184 3.15 -3.27 -19.53
C ALA A 184 2.20 -2.75 -20.62
N ALA A 185 0.96 -3.26 -20.67
CA ALA A 185 -0.06 -2.78 -21.60
C ALA A 185 -0.39 -1.30 -21.37
N ARG A 186 -0.59 -0.88 -20.11
CA ARG A 186 -0.79 0.53 -19.75
C ARG A 186 0.40 1.40 -20.18
N GLN A 187 1.62 0.94 -19.96
CA GLN A 187 2.83 1.66 -20.36
C GLN A 187 2.93 1.83 -21.89
N ALA A 188 2.39 0.88 -22.65
CA ALA A 188 2.32 0.95 -24.11
C ALA A 188 1.13 1.79 -24.63
N GLY A 189 0.43 2.52 -23.76
CA GLY A 189 -0.73 3.36 -24.12
C GLY A 189 -2.08 2.65 -24.06
N GLY A 190 -2.11 1.39 -23.58
CA GLY A 190 -3.34 0.67 -23.29
C GLY A 190 -4.12 1.30 -22.14
N ARG A 191 -5.43 1.05 -22.11
CA ARG A 191 -6.28 1.46 -20.99
C ARG A 191 -6.18 0.46 -19.86
N PHE A 192 -6.28 0.96 -18.63
CA PHE A 192 -6.44 0.13 -17.45
C PHE A 192 -7.46 0.81 -16.52
N GLU A 193 -8.63 0.21 -16.40
CA GLU A 193 -9.78 0.71 -15.64
C GLU A 193 -10.20 -0.30 -14.57
N GLN A 194 -11.15 0.09 -13.71
CA GLN A 194 -11.69 -0.79 -12.67
C GLN A 194 -12.23 -2.10 -13.25
N GLN A 195 -12.91 -2.07 -14.39
CA GLN A 195 -13.42 -3.27 -15.05
C GLN A 195 -12.31 -4.25 -15.47
N ASP A 196 -11.11 -3.75 -15.78
CA ASP A 196 -9.95 -4.57 -16.12
C ASP A 196 -9.36 -5.22 -14.87
N TRP A 197 -9.39 -4.51 -13.74
CA TRP A 197 -9.09 -5.09 -12.43
C TRP A 197 -10.08 -6.18 -12.04
N GLU A 198 -11.40 -5.93 -12.20
CA GLU A 198 -12.44 -6.93 -11.94
C GLU A 198 -12.26 -8.16 -12.85
N ALA A 199 -11.99 -7.97 -14.14
CA ALA A 199 -11.70 -9.05 -15.07
C ALA A 199 -10.42 -9.82 -14.69
N PHE A 200 -9.39 -9.12 -14.22
CA PHE A 200 -8.16 -9.73 -13.71
C PHE A 200 -8.46 -10.64 -12.51
N VAL A 201 -9.12 -10.14 -11.45
CA VAL A 201 -9.38 -10.96 -10.26
C VAL A 201 -10.39 -12.08 -10.55
N ALA A 202 -11.36 -11.86 -11.44
CA ALA A 202 -12.28 -12.91 -11.89
C ALA A 202 -11.52 -14.07 -12.56
N ARG A 203 -10.57 -13.76 -13.43
CA ARG A 203 -9.77 -14.77 -14.14
C ARG A 203 -8.85 -15.54 -13.20
N GLU A 204 -8.19 -14.85 -12.27
CA GLU A 204 -7.17 -15.47 -11.42
C GLU A 204 -7.78 -16.20 -10.20
N LEU A 205 -8.85 -15.65 -9.62
CA LEU A 205 -9.42 -16.08 -8.33
C LEU A 205 -10.89 -16.50 -8.39
N GLY A 206 -11.61 -16.18 -9.48
CA GLY A 206 -13.01 -16.52 -9.71
C GLY A 206 -13.99 -15.38 -9.39
N PRO A 207 -15.29 -15.55 -9.73
CA PRO A 207 -16.30 -14.48 -9.60
C PRO A 207 -16.49 -13.94 -8.17
N GLN A 208 -16.31 -14.78 -7.14
CA GLN A 208 -16.39 -14.35 -5.74
C GLN A 208 -15.34 -13.30 -5.38
N ALA A 209 -14.18 -13.29 -6.05
CA ALA A 209 -13.15 -12.27 -5.81
C ALA A 209 -13.59 -10.88 -6.30
N VAL A 210 -14.42 -10.82 -7.35
CA VAL A 210 -15.04 -9.56 -7.81
C VAL A 210 -16.07 -9.06 -6.80
N GLN A 211 -16.88 -9.97 -6.25
CA GLN A 211 -17.85 -9.61 -5.20
C GLN A 211 -17.14 -9.08 -3.95
N THR A 212 -16.05 -9.75 -3.54
CA THR A 212 -15.20 -9.31 -2.43
C THR A 212 -14.59 -7.93 -2.70
N PHE A 213 -14.07 -7.70 -3.91
CA PHE A 213 -13.55 -6.40 -4.31
C PHE A 213 -14.60 -5.29 -4.15
N ARG A 214 -15.81 -5.51 -4.68
CA ARG A 214 -16.88 -4.52 -4.59
C ARG A 214 -17.31 -4.29 -3.15
N ALA A 215 -17.62 -5.33 -2.40
CA ALA A 215 -18.07 -5.24 -1.01
C ALA A 215 -17.05 -4.54 -0.09
N VAL A 216 -15.76 -4.86 -0.23
CA VAL A 216 -14.71 -4.30 0.62
C VAL A 216 -14.28 -2.92 0.13
N VAL A 217 -13.88 -2.81 -1.14
CA VAL A 217 -13.19 -1.62 -1.64
C VAL A 217 -14.17 -0.55 -2.10
N ILE A 218 -15.20 -0.92 -2.86
CA ILE A 218 -16.12 0.02 -3.49
C ILE A 218 -17.24 0.42 -2.54
N ASP A 219 -17.95 -0.56 -1.98
CA ASP A 219 -19.14 -0.35 -1.17
C ASP A 219 -18.79 -0.09 0.29
N GLY A 220 -17.67 -0.64 0.78
CA GLY A 220 -17.28 -0.57 2.20
C GLY A 220 -18.24 -1.32 3.13
N SER A 221 -19.08 -2.19 2.57
CA SER A 221 -20.09 -2.96 3.31
C SER A 221 -19.49 -4.10 4.13
N GLU A 222 -18.29 -4.56 3.76
CA GLU A 222 -17.56 -5.63 4.44
C GLU A 222 -16.13 -5.22 4.81
N ASP A 223 -15.65 -5.74 5.93
CA ASP A 223 -14.23 -5.63 6.29
C ASP A 223 -13.42 -6.66 5.49
N ALA A 224 -12.22 -6.28 5.04
CA ALA A 224 -11.33 -7.22 4.36
C ALA A 224 -10.93 -8.38 5.30
N ALA A 225 -10.96 -9.62 4.78
CA ALA A 225 -10.50 -10.78 5.52
C ALA A 225 -8.99 -10.67 5.82
N MET A 226 -8.62 -10.95 7.07
CA MET A 226 -7.23 -10.90 7.54
C MET A 226 -6.80 -12.28 8.07
N PRO A 227 -6.59 -13.29 7.22
CA PRO A 227 -6.07 -14.60 7.64
C PRO A 227 -4.65 -14.47 8.24
N GLU A 228 -4.21 -15.51 8.95
CA GLU A 228 -2.92 -15.50 9.64
C GLU A 228 -1.72 -15.32 8.70
N ASP A 229 -1.78 -15.92 7.51
CA ASP A 229 -0.75 -15.91 6.48
C ASP A 229 -0.85 -14.72 5.50
N LEU A 230 -1.69 -13.72 5.79
CA LEU A 230 -1.98 -12.60 4.89
C LEU A 230 -0.72 -11.91 4.31
N PHE A 231 0.31 -11.72 5.13
CA PHE A 231 1.56 -11.07 4.73
C PHE A 231 2.74 -12.04 4.56
N GLY A 232 2.50 -13.35 4.68
CA GLY A 232 3.51 -14.40 4.61
C GLY A 232 4.06 -14.83 5.98
N PRO A 233 4.85 -15.91 6.02
CA PRO A 233 5.18 -16.65 7.25
C PRO A 233 6.15 -15.92 8.20
N GLN A 234 6.79 -14.85 7.75
CA GLN A 234 7.69 -14.05 8.58
C GLN A 234 6.94 -13.08 9.50
N LEU A 235 5.64 -12.92 9.30
CA LEU A 235 4.75 -12.16 10.18
C LEU A 235 3.68 -13.09 10.74
N ARG A 236 3.33 -12.88 12.01
CA ARG A 236 2.20 -13.54 12.65
C ARG A 236 1.11 -12.52 12.97
N ARG A 237 -0.14 -12.92 12.78
CA ARG A 237 -1.31 -12.13 13.16
C ARG A 237 -1.57 -12.31 14.66
N VAL A 238 -1.77 -11.21 15.37
CA VAL A 238 -2.06 -11.18 16.81
C VAL A 238 -3.33 -10.38 17.04
N ALA A 239 -4.25 -10.91 17.85
CA ALA A 239 -5.44 -10.19 18.26
C ALA A 239 -5.04 -8.90 19.00
N HIS A 240 -5.70 -7.80 18.67
CA HIS A 240 -5.40 -6.50 19.24
C HIS A 240 -6.68 -5.69 19.43
N ARG A 241 -6.72 -4.88 20.49
CA ARG A 241 -7.83 -4.00 20.80
C ARG A 241 -7.41 -2.56 20.49
N TRP A 242 -8.05 -1.97 19.48
CA TRP A 242 -7.78 -0.62 19.02
C TRP A 242 -8.67 0.37 19.75
N SER A 243 -8.09 1.36 20.42
CA SER A 243 -8.87 2.47 20.97
C SER A 243 -9.21 3.48 19.88
N THR A 244 -10.50 3.79 19.74
CA THR A 244 -11.05 4.72 18.75
C THR A 244 -11.87 5.81 19.45
N PRO A 245 -12.19 6.94 18.79
CA PRO A 245 -13.07 7.97 19.36
C PRO A 245 -14.46 7.44 19.75
N GLN A 246 -14.94 6.39 19.09
CA GLN A 246 -16.26 5.77 19.33
C GLN A 246 -16.21 4.59 20.32
N GLY A 247 -15.04 4.32 20.90
CA GLY A 247 -14.81 3.21 21.82
C GLY A 247 -13.82 2.18 21.28
N ASP A 248 -13.48 1.19 22.10
CA ASP A 248 -12.54 0.17 21.71
C ASP A 248 -13.17 -0.82 20.71
N ILE A 249 -12.39 -1.20 19.69
CA ILE A 249 -12.77 -2.23 18.73
C ILE A 249 -11.73 -3.34 18.68
N ASP A 250 -12.20 -4.58 18.56
CA ASP A 250 -11.32 -5.73 18.37
C ASP A 250 -10.88 -5.80 16.90
N GLY A 251 -9.61 -6.14 16.70
CA GLY A 251 -9.00 -6.28 15.40
C GLY A 251 -7.69 -7.06 15.49
N TYR A 252 -6.80 -6.80 14.54
CA TYR A 252 -5.51 -7.48 14.47
C TYR A 252 -4.36 -6.51 14.33
N ARG A 253 -3.20 -6.95 14.80
CA ARG A 253 -1.88 -6.41 14.48
C ARG A 253 -0.96 -7.52 14.01
N TRP A 254 0.14 -7.17 13.38
CA TRP A 254 1.17 -8.11 12.94
C TRP A 254 2.44 -7.93 13.75
N GLU A 255 3.10 -9.05 14.03
CA GLU A 255 4.39 -9.09 14.71
C GLU A 255 5.35 -9.91 13.87
N SER A 256 6.64 -9.51 13.83
CA SER A 256 7.65 -10.33 13.18
C SER A 256 7.86 -11.63 13.94
N VAL A 257 7.91 -12.74 13.22
CA VAL A 257 8.33 -14.04 13.76
C VAL A 257 9.86 -13.99 13.96
N PRO A 258 10.37 -14.27 15.18
CA PRO A 258 11.80 -14.38 15.42
C PRO A 258 12.42 -15.38 14.44
N GLN A 259 13.49 -14.98 13.76
CA GLN A 259 14.29 -15.94 12.98
C GLN A 259 15.13 -16.77 13.97
N PRO A 260 15.22 -18.10 13.78
CA PRO A 260 16.08 -18.96 14.60
C PRO A 260 17.57 -18.60 14.46
#